data_AF-A0A960PVT6-F1
#
_entry.id   AF-A0A960PVT6-F1
#
_cell.length_a   1.000
_cell.length_b   1.000
_cell.length_c   1.000
_cell.angle_alpha   90.00
_cell.angle_beta   90.00
_cell.angle_gamma   90.00
#
_symmetry.space_group_name_H-M   'P 1'
#
loop_
_entity.id
_entity.type
_entity.pdbx_description
1 polymer ?
#
loop_
_entity_poly.entity_id
_entity_poly.type
_entity_poly.pdbx_seq_one_letter_code
_entity_poly.pdbx_strand_id
1 'polypeptide(L)'
;MTDHLSIGEVLSLLQDEFPDVTISKIRFLESQGLIDPERTPSGYRKFYEADIDRLRWILVQQREHFLPLKVIKDRLTDPEAGKGELLLAGGEPPPPAREQNGSSPDDEADATDSEEPPVPTGADPTPPPAEVTTPAAGDEADAAQPIWMADLAKASATAKADAAVAQATRPLHVDSGPTEVSLTSDELALASGLSREDLRSLEQFGLLRGRTLGDDVFYDGDALMIATKAAGFLSHGVEPRHLRMFKVAAEREAGFLEQLAMPLLKQRNPQARREAVDLVEELSALGHDLRSAMLRSYLRHHLDQA
;
A
#
# COMPACT_ATOMS: atom_id res chain seq x y z
N MET A 1 8.22 20.74 -39.86
CA MET A 1 7.68 21.66 -38.86
C MET A 1 7.58 20.86 -37.57
N THR A 2 8.14 21.34 -36.46
CA THR A 2 7.86 20.76 -35.15
C THR A 2 6.47 21.19 -34.75
N ASP A 3 5.52 20.26 -34.80
CA ASP A 3 4.17 20.52 -34.30
C ASP A 3 4.21 20.67 -32.78
N HIS A 4 3.27 21.43 -32.22
CA HIS A 4 3.29 21.78 -30.80
C HIS A 4 1.90 21.70 -30.20
N LEU A 5 1.80 20.97 -29.09
CA LEU A 5 0.53 20.63 -28.46
C LEU A 5 0.31 21.51 -27.24
N SER A 6 -0.95 21.89 -27.02
CA SER A 6 -1.38 22.58 -25.81
C SER A 6 -1.46 21.62 -24.62
N ILE A 7 -1.58 22.16 -23.40
CA ILE A 7 -1.73 21.35 -22.19
C ILE A 7 -3.02 20.50 -22.17
N GLY A 8 -4.03 20.87 -22.96
CA GLY A 8 -5.27 20.09 -23.12
C GLY A 8 -5.06 18.88 -24.04
N GLU A 9 -4.45 19.10 -25.21
CA GLU A 9 -4.16 18.01 -26.16
C GLU A 9 -3.14 17.02 -25.59
N VAL A 10 -2.14 17.51 -24.83
CA VAL A 10 -1.21 16.63 -24.09
C VAL A 10 -1.90 15.87 -22.97
N LEU A 11 -2.90 16.45 -22.30
CA LEU A 11 -3.72 15.70 -21.34
C LEU A 11 -4.43 14.56 -22.07
N SER A 12 -5.18 14.84 -23.14
CA SER A 12 -5.90 13.80 -23.90
C SER A 12 -4.97 12.66 -24.37
N LEU A 13 -3.81 13.00 -24.94
CA LEU A 13 -2.82 12.01 -25.39
C LEU A 13 -2.20 11.17 -24.26
N LEU A 14 -2.10 11.71 -23.05
CA LEU A 14 -1.58 10.98 -21.89
C LEU A 14 -2.68 10.26 -21.10
N GLN A 15 -3.94 10.67 -21.21
CA GLN A 15 -5.05 10.10 -20.44
C GLN A 15 -5.41 8.68 -20.91
N ASP A 16 -5.23 8.38 -22.21
CA ASP A 16 -5.31 7.03 -22.77
C ASP A 16 -4.33 6.04 -22.10
N GLU A 17 -3.13 6.50 -21.74
CA GLU A 17 -2.07 5.68 -21.14
C GLU A 17 -2.03 5.77 -19.60
N PHE A 18 -2.46 6.90 -19.03
CA PHE A 18 -2.36 7.27 -17.61
C PHE A 18 -3.60 8.05 -17.15
N PRO A 19 -4.79 7.44 -16.98
CA PRO A 19 -6.01 8.23 -16.80
C PRO A 19 -6.12 9.01 -15.47
N ASP A 20 -5.22 8.76 -14.50
CA ASP A 20 -4.99 9.58 -13.29
C ASP A 20 -4.33 10.95 -13.58
N VAL A 21 -3.82 11.17 -14.80
CA VAL A 21 -3.11 12.40 -15.15
C VAL A 21 -4.08 13.57 -15.30
N THR A 22 -3.69 14.74 -14.78
CA THR A 22 -4.51 15.95 -14.79
C THR A 22 -3.68 17.16 -15.20
N ILE A 23 -4.34 18.23 -15.65
CA ILE A 23 -3.68 19.52 -15.93
C ILE A 23 -2.87 20.00 -14.69
N SER A 24 -3.41 19.80 -13.49
CA SER A 24 -2.73 20.11 -12.22
C SER A 24 -1.46 19.27 -12.02
N LYS A 25 -1.49 17.96 -12.33
CA LYS A 25 -0.31 17.09 -12.30
C LYS A 25 0.78 17.56 -13.28
N ILE A 26 0.41 17.92 -14.50
CA ILE A 26 1.37 18.40 -15.52
C ILE A 26 2.00 19.73 -15.10
N ARG A 27 1.18 20.70 -14.63
CA ARG A 27 1.67 21.99 -14.08
C ARG A 27 2.55 21.81 -12.83
N PHE A 28 2.34 20.76 -12.05
CA PHE A 28 3.18 20.44 -10.90
C PHE A 28 4.53 19.82 -11.31
N LEU A 29 4.57 18.94 -12.31
CA LEU A 29 5.82 18.41 -12.85
C LEU A 29 6.68 19.52 -13.51
N GLU A 30 6.02 20.50 -14.15
CA GLU A 30 6.64 21.75 -14.60
C GLU A 30 7.19 22.59 -13.44
N SER A 31 6.41 22.84 -12.38
CA SER A 31 6.87 23.69 -11.26
C SER A 31 7.99 23.07 -10.41
N GLN A 32 8.10 21.74 -10.41
CA GLN A 32 9.25 21.02 -9.84
C GLN A 32 10.45 20.97 -10.80
N GLY A 33 10.30 21.47 -12.03
CA GLY A 33 11.32 21.50 -13.07
C GLY A 33 11.76 20.11 -13.51
N LEU A 34 10.82 19.18 -13.69
CA LEU A 34 11.07 17.91 -14.37
C LEU A 34 10.84 18.01 -15.89
N ILE A 35 10.09 19.02 -16.34
CA ILE A 35 9.80 19.39 -17.75
C ILE A 35 9.89 20.92 -17.87
N ASP A 36 10.17 21.44 -19.06
CA ASP A 36 10.33 22.89 -19.32
C ASP A 36 9.75 23.28 -20.70
N PRO A 37 8.41 23.25 -20.88
CA PRO A 37 7.76 23.48 -22.17
C PRO A 37 7.90 24.94 -22.65
N GLU A 38 8.17 25.16 -23.94
CA GLU A 38 8.37 26.49 -24.52
C GLU A 38 7.14 27.39 -24.27
N ARG A 39 7.36 28.65 -23.88
CA ARG A 39 6.30 29.65 -23.82
C ARG A 39 6.26 30.49 -25.09
N THR A 40 5.07 30.58 -25.68
CA THR A 40 4.78 31.62 -26.67
C THR A 40 5.01 33.02 -26.08
N PRO A 41 5.24 34.05 -26.92
CA PRO A 41 5.17 35.46 -26.49
C PRO A 41 3.81 35.87 -25.88
N SER A 42 2.77 35.03 -26.04
CA SER A 42 1.43 35.18 -25.46
C SER A 42 1.25 34.40 -24.15
N GLY A 43 2.32 33.81 -23.60
CA GLY A 43 2.32 33.11 -22.30
C GLY A 43 1.87 31.64 -22.32
N TYR A 44 1.14 31.20 -23.36
CA TYR A 44 0.73 29.81 -23.53
C TYR A 44 1.93 28.86 -23.64
N ARG A 45 1.80 27.69 -22.99
CA ARG A 45 2.75 26.57 -23.04
C ARG A 45 2.61 25.80 -24.35
N LYS A 46 3.73 25.40 -24.91
CA LYS A 46 3.88 24.50 -26.04
C LYS A 46 4.64 23.27 -25.58
N PHE A 47 4.05 22.10 -25.73
CA PHE A 47 4.72 20.84 -25.51
C PHE A 47 5.15 20.27 -26.86
N TYR A 48 6.40 19.86 -26.94
CA TYR A 48 6.94 19.13 -28.09
C TYR A 48 6.97 17.63 -27.78
N GLU A 49 7.18 16.80 -28.81
CA GLU A 49 7.29 15.33 -28.69
C GLU A 49 8.23 14.90 -27.55
N ALA A 50 9.38 15.57 -27.42
CA ALA A 50 10.35 15.34 -26.34
C ALA A 50 9.82 15.67 -24.93
N ASP A 51 8.90 16.63 -24.77
CA ASP A 51 8.25 16.91 -23.48
C ASP A 51 7.21 15.82 -23.13
N ILE A 52 6.54 15.28 -24.16
CA ILE A 52 5.50 14.25 -24.02
C ILE A 52 6.13 12.91 -23.67
N ASP A 53 7.22 12.51 -24.34
CA ASP A 53 7.95 11.29 -23.99
C ASP A 53 8.62 11.39 -22.62
N ARG A 54 9.07 12.59 -22.24
CA ARG A 54 9.57 12.88 -20.89
C ARG A 54 8.45 12.80 -19.85
N LEU A 55 7.25 13.32 -20.14
CA LEU A 55 6.05 13.16 -19.32
C LEU A 55 5.67 11.69 -19.16
N ARG A 56 5.57 10.92 -20.26
CA ARG A 56 5.33 9.46 -20.24
C ARG A 56 6.33 8.76 -19.32
N TRP A 57 7.63 9.01 -19.52
CA TRP A 57 8.68 8.38 -18.71
C TRP A 57 8.54 8.73 -17.23
N ILE A 58 8.30 10.00 -16.87
CA ILE A 58 8.05 10.42 -15.48
C ILE A 58 6.83 9.70 -14.90
N LEU A 59 5.73 9.60 -15.66
CA LEU A 59 4.49 8.96 -15.21
C LEU A 59 4.66 7.45 -15.03
N VAL A 60 5.39 6.76 -15.91
CA VAL A 60 5.84 5.36 -15.71
C VAL A 60 6.67 5.25 -14.44
N GLN A 61 7.71 6.08 -14.26
CA GLN A 61 8.56 6.04 -13.06
C GLN A 61 7.79 6.33 -11.75
N GLN A 62 6.65 7.04 -11.81
CA GLN A 62 5.77 7.24 -10.66
C GLN A 62 4.72 6.13 -10.46
N ARG A 63 4.18 5.54 -11.54
CA ARG A 63 3.16 4.48 -11.49
C ARG A 63 3.75 3.11 -11.17
N GLU A 64 4.91 2.78 -11.73
CA GLU A 64 5.47 1.42 -11.73
C GLU A 64 6.69 1.29 -10.81
N HIS A 65 7.40 2.40 -10.57
CA HIS A 65 8.60 2.42 -9.70
C HIS A 65 8.48 3.38 -8.50
N PHE A 66 7.39 4.14 -8.40
CA PHE A 66 7.07 5.06 -7.30
C PHE A 66 8.24 5.95 -6.83
N LEU A 67 9.07 6.40 -7.77
CA LEU A 67 10.31 7.12 -7.44
C LEU A 67 10.02 8.54 -6.91
N PRO A 68 10.75 9.02 -5.89
CA PRO A 68 10.70 10.41 -5.47
C PRO A 68 11.08 11.34 -6.62
N LEU A 69 10.39 12.49 -6.75
CA LEU A 69 10.61 13.47 -7.82
C LEU A 69 12.07 13.90 -7.99
N LYS A 70 12.82 13.96 -6.88
CA LYS A 70 14.26 14.22 -6.89
C LYS A 70 15.03 13.13 -7.64
N VAL A 71 14.84 11.86 -7.30
CA VAL A 71 15.47 10.70 -7.96
C VAL A 71 15.07 10.61 -9.44
N ILE A 72 13.82 10.94 -9.78
CA ILE A 72 13.38 11.05 -11.19
C ILE A 72 14.15 12.16 -11.91
N LYS A 73 14.32 13.34 -11.28
CA LYS A 73 15.05 14.48 -11.85
C LYS A 73 16.55 14.20 -12.01
N ASP A 74 17.16 13.52 -11.04
CA ASP A 74 18.55 13.10 -11.09
C ASP A 74 18.76 12.12 -12.28
N ARG A 75 17.89 11.11 -12.42
CA ARG A 75 17.89 10.16 -13.56
C ARG A 75 17.55 10.79 -14.92
N LEU A 76 16.81 11.91 -14.95
CA LEU A 76 16.59 12.71 -16.16
C LEU A 76 17.79 13.57 -16.57
N THR A 77 18.81 13.66 -15.71
CA THR A 77 20.01 14.48 -15.92
C THR A 77 21.22 13.62 -16.33
N ASP A 78 21.24 12.33 -15.99
CA ASP A 78 22.27 11.36 -16.38
C ASP A 78 21.66 10.08 -17.02
N PRO A 79 21.87 9.85 -18.33
CA PRO A 79 21.30 8.69 -19.02
C PRO A 79 21.99 7.34 -18.72
N GLU A 80 23.17 7.31 -18.09
CA GLU A 80 23.84 6.06 -17.65
C GLU A 80 23.52 5.71 -16.18
N ALA A 81 23.10 6.67 -15.35
CA ALA A 81 22.67 6.43 -13.97
C ALA A 81 21.55 5.38 -13.85
N GLY A 82 20.77 5.16 -14.92
CA GLY A 82 19.73 4.13 -15.01
C GLY A 82 20.20 2.66 -14.91
N LYS A 83 21.51 2.38 -14.87
CA LYS A 83 22.06 1.02 -14.77
C LYS A 83 22.83 0.72 -13.47
N GLY A 84 23.18 1.75 -12.69
CA GLY A 84 24.13 1.62 -11.58
C GLY A 84 23.49 1.48 -10.20
N GLU A 85 22.66 2.44 -9.80
CA GLU A 85 22.34 2.67 -8.40
C GLU A 85 20.94 2.20 -7.99
N LEU A 86 20.86 0.89 -7.71
CA LEU A 86 19.86 0.30 -6.83
C LEU A 86 20.39 0.32 -5.38
N LEU A 87 20.76 1.50 -4.89
CA LEU A 87 21.45 1.70 -3.61
C LEU A 87 20.93 2.92 -2.84
N LEU A 88 20.18 2.63 -1.77
CA LEU A 88 20.23 3.29 -0.45
C LEU A 88 20.47 4.82 -0.41
N ALA A 89 19.59 5.61 -1.03
CA ALA A 89 19.48 7.05 -0.76
C ALA A 89 18.33 7.35 0.22
N GLY A 90 18.63 7.36 1.52
CA GLY A 90 17.68 7.79 2.54
C GLY A 90 17.33 9.28 2.39
N GLY A 91 16.04 9.60 2.28
CA GLY A 91 15.54 10.97 2.16
C GLY A 91 14.31 11.15 3.03
N GLU A 92 14.38 12.13 3.93
CA GLU A 92 13.35 12.42 4.93
C GLU A 92 12.01 12.78 4.24
N PRO A 93 10.86 12.27 4.73
CA PRO A 93 9.56 12.67 4.18
C PRO A 93 9.34 14.16 4.45
N PRO A 94 9.06 14.99 3.42
CA PRO A 94 8.79 16.40 3.65
C PRO A 94 7.53 16.56 4.53
N PRO A 95 7.51 17.52 5.46
CA PRO A 95 6.35 17.73 6.32
C PRO A 95 5.11 18.07 5.47
N PRO A 96 3.91 17.63 5.88
CA PRO A 96 2.69 17.85 5.11
C PRO A 96 2.46 19.35 4.91
N ALA A 97 2.36 19.76 3.64
CA ALA A 97 2.08 21.13 3.28
C ALA A 97 0.70 21.54 3.83
N ARG A 98 0.68 22.51 4.74
CA ARG A 98 -0.58 23.05 5.29
C ARG A 98 -1.30 23.82 4.19
N GLU A 99 -2.37 23.23 3.68
CA GLU A 99 -3.30 23.88 2.75
C GLU A 99 -3.92 25.11 3.42
N GLN A 100 -3.50 26.30 2.99
CA GLN A 100 -4.11 27.56 3.43
C GLN A 100 -5.22 27.93 2.47
N ASN A 101 -6.46 27.75 2.94
CA ASN A 101 -7.66 28.06 2.19
C ASN A 101 -7.82 29.59 2.04
N GLY A 102 -7.99 30.09 0.82
CA GLY A 102 -8.03 31.53 0.51
C GLY A 102 -8.74 31.80 -0.82
N SER A 103 -9.79 32.62 -0.79
CA SER A 103 -10.82 32.69 -1.82
C SER A 103 -10.45 33.46 -3.11
N SER A 104 -11.14 33.10 -4.21
CA SER A 104 -11.23 33.85 -5.48
C SER A 104 -11.87 35.25 -5.33
N PRO A 105 -11.78 36.10 -6.36
CA PRO A 105 -12.82 36.12 -7.42
C PRO A 105 -12.23 35.91 -8.85
N ASP A 106 -12.78 35.03 -9.70
CA ASP A 106 -13.92 35.24 -10.65
C ASP A 106 -13.44 35.86 -12.00
N ASP A 107 -13.85 35.51 -13.22
CA ASP A 107 -14.85 34.56 -13.80
C ASP A 107 -14.32 34.11 -15.23
N GLU A 108 -14.95 33.47 -16.23
CA GLU A 108 -16.32 33.02 -16.58
C GLU A 108 -16.26 31.84 -17.61
N ALA A 109 -17.14 30.83 -17.52
CA ALA A 109 -17.44 29.73 -18.49
C ALA A 109 -16.28 28.75 -18.90
N ASP A 110 -16.49 27.52 -19.40
CA ASP A 110 -17.67 26.76 -19.88
C ASP A 110 -17.59 25.26 -19.42
N ALA A 111 -18.54 24.38 -19.80
CA ALA A 111 -18.85 23.12 -19.12
C ALA A 111 -18.58 21.77 -19.88
N THR A 112 -18.90 20.64 -19.21
CA THR A 112 -18.87 19.21 -19.65
C THR A 112 -17.46 18.54 -19.69
N ASP A 113 -17.26 17.23 -19.47
CA ASP A 113 -18.17 16.10 -19.11
C ASP A 113 -17.47 15.12 -18.10
N SER A 114 -17.96 13.87 -18.00
CA SER A 114 -17.83 12.95 -16.85
C SER A 114 -16.82 11.79 -17.01
N GLU A 115 -16.49 11.13 -15.88
CA GLU A 115 -15.93 9.76 -15.73
C GLU A 115 -14.53 9.45 -16.32
N GLU A 116 -13.81 8.39 -15.94
CA GLU A 116 -13.49 7.87 -14.59
C GLU A 116 -12.11 7.14 -14.65
N PRO A 117 -11.20 7.28 -13.66
CA PRO A 117 -9.85 6.66 -13.69
C PRO A 117 -9.68 5.49 -12.65
N PRO A 118 -8.50 4.86 -12.45
CA PRO A 118 -7.86 4.03 -13.49
C PRO A 118 -7.00 2.81 -13.02
N VAL A 119 -6.61 1.97 -13.99
CA VAL A 119 -5.37 1.15 -14.07
C VAL A 119 -5.00 0.27 -12.82
N PRO A 120 -3.75 -0.24 -12.57
CA PRO A 120 -3.59 -1.70 -12.49
C PRO A 120 -2.68 -2.20 -11.33
N THR A 121 -2.10 -3.41 -11.48
CA THR A 121 -1.00 -3.98 -10.66
C THR A 121 -1.48 -4.42 -9.27
N GLY A 122 -1.16 -5.61 -8.73
CA GLY A 122 0.11 -6.35 -8.69
C GLY A 122 0.72 -6.12 -7.29
N ALA A 123 1.27 -7.09 -6.57
CA ALA A 123 1.87 -8.36 -6.97
C ALA A 123 1.69 -9.46 -5.88
N ASP A 124 2.08 -10.70 -6.19
CA ASP A 124 2.20 -11.86 -5.28
C ASP A 124 3.37 -11.65 -4.28
N PRO A 125 3.82 -12.58 -3.41
CA PRO A 125 3.16 -13.45 -2.43
C PRO A 125 3.61 -13.14 -0.99
N THR A 126 3.08 -13.88 0.00
CA THR A 126 3.92 -14.47 1.06
C THR A 126 3.42 -15.91 1.37
N PRO A 127 4.30 -16.87 1.72
CA PRO A 127 4.01 -18.26 2.15
C PRO A 127 4.86 -18.71 3.40
N PRO A 128 4.84 -19.98 3.90
CA PRO A 128 5.30 -20.46 5.24
C PRO A 128 6.82 -20.79 5.37
N PRO A 129 7.37 -21.45 6.46
CA PRO A 129 7.00 -22.73 7.13
C PRO A 129 6.36 -22.59 8.55
N ALA A 130 5.42 -23.41 9.06
CA ALA A 130 5.36 -24.89 9.26
C ALA A 130 6.14 -25.41 10.51
N GLU A 131 5.73 -26.42 11.31
CA GLU A 131 4.63 -27.40 11.22
C GLU A 131 4.31 -28.17 12.56
N VAL A 132 3.18 -28.92 12.60
CA VAL A 132 2.80 -30.09 13.45
C VAL A 132 2.53 -29.96 14.98
N THR A 133 1.62 -30.81 15.48
CA THR A 133 1.03 -30.91 16.83
C THR A 133 1.42 -32.19 17.64
N THR A 134 1.56 -32.02 18.97
CA THR A 134 1.12 -32.82 20.17
C THR A 134 0.50 -34.26 20.06
N PRO A 135 0.23 -35.03 21.16
CA PRO A 135 0.55 -34.87 22.62
C PRO A 135 1.02 -36.17 23.36
N ALA A 136 1.29 -36.11 24.68
CA ALA A 136 1.01 -37.19 25.66
C ALA A 136 1.04 -36.72 27.14
N ALA A 137 0.31 -37.43 28.03
CA ALA A 137 -0.09 -37.11 29.40
C ALA A 137 1.00 -37.08 30.53
N GLY A 138 0.64 -36.49 31.68
CA GLY A 138 1.32 -36.52 32.98
C GLY A 138 0.39 -35.98 34.09
N ASP A 139 0.61 -36.34 35.37
CA ASP A 139 -0.39 -36.27 36.46
C ASP A 139 0.02 -35.37 37.66
N GLU A 140 -0.96 -35.04 38.53
CA GLU A 140 -0.81 -34.47 39.91
C GLU A 140 -0.12 -33.08 40.09
N ALA A 141 -0.32 -32.27 41.15
CA ALA A 141 -1.43 -32.11 42.12
C ALA A 141 -1.30 -30.77 42.91
N ASP A 142 -2.41 -30.33 43.54
CA ASP A 142 -2.59 -29.38 44.68
C ASP A 142 -1.68 -28.13 44.87
N ALA A 143 -2.30 -26.93 44.83
CA ALA A 143 -2.14 -25.90 45.90
C ALA A 143 -3.09 -24.68 45.73
N ALA A 144 -3.81 -24.34 46.80
CA ALA A 144 -4.40 -23.04 47.19
C ALA A 144 -4.67 -21.92 46.13
N GLN A 145 -5.94 -21.54 45.95
CA GLN A 145 -6.36 -20.35 45.19
C GLN A 145 -6.17 -19.03 45.95
N PRO A 146 -5.52 -17.99 45.39
CA PRO A 146 -5.36 -16.70 46.05
C PRO A 146 -6.01 -15.53 45.27
N ILE A 147 -7.27 -15.20 45.61
CA ILE A 147 -7.94 -13.88 45.45
C ILE A 147 -8.18 -13.36 44.01
N TRP A 148 -7.37 -13.70 43.00
CA TRP A 148 -7.54 -13.32 41.59
C TRP A 148 -8.70 -14.10 40.94
N MET A 149 -9.94 -13.77 41.29
CA MET A 149 -11.14 -14.22 40.53
C MET A 149 -11.91 -13.07 39.87
N ALA A 150 -11.59 -11.81 40.18
CA ALA A 150 -12.16 -10.64 39.51
C ALA A 150 -11.56 -10.42 38.11
N ASP A 151 -10.22 -10.40 38.00
CA ASP A 151 -9.54 -10.15 36.72
C ASP A 151 -9.44 -11.38 35.80
N LEU A 152 -9.90 -12.56 36.22
CA LEU A 152 -9.87 -13.77 35.39
C LEU A 152 -10.94 -13.75 34.27
N ALA A 153 -12.06 -13.05 34.49
CA ALA A 153 -13.02 -12.74 33.43
C ALA A 153 -12.43 -11.76 32.38
N LYS A 154 -11.59 -10.81 32.81
CA LYS A 154 -10.81 -9.94 31.92
C LYS A 154 -9.73 -10.71 31.16
N ALA A 155 -9.00 -11.57 31.86
CA ALA A 155 -7.99 -12.44 31.26
C ALA A 155 -8.58 -13.38 30.20
N SER A 156 -9.85 -13.76 30.28
CA SER A 156 -10.52 -14.51 29.20
C SER A 156 -10.76 -13.68 27.92
N ALA A 157 -10.90 -12.36 28.03
CA ALA A 157 -10.94 -11.47 26.86
C ALA A 157 -9.53 -11.26 26.29
N THR A 158 -8.52 -11.09 27.15
CA THR A 158 -7.10 -11.05 26.76
C THR A 158 -6.67 -12.35 26.09
N ALA A 159 -7.03 -13.52 26.63
CA ALA A 159 -6.72 -14.82 26.02
C ALA A 159 -7.42 -15.04 24.67
N LYS A 160 -8.59 -14.43 24.42
CA LYS A 160 -9.18 -14.38 23.07
C LYS A 160 -8.40 -13.47 22.12
N ALA A 161 -7.87 -12.35 22.61
CA ALA A 161 -6.99 -11.48 21.83
C ALA A 161 -5.64 -12.15 21.52
N ASP A 162 -5.01 -12.81 22.50
CA ASP A 162 -3.76 -13.55 22.33
C ASP A 162 -3.95 -14.78 21.43
N ALA A 163 -5.09 -15.48 21.50
CA ALA A 163 -5.42 -16.54 20.55
C ALA A 163 -5.61 -15.99 19.12
N ALA A 164 -6.16 -14.78 18.96
CA ALA A 164 -6.26 -14.11 17.66
C ALA A 164 -4.89 -13.62 17.16
N VAL A 165 -3.99 -13.17 18.05
CA VAL A 165 -2.60 -12.80 17.70
C VAL A 165 -1.76 -14.03 17.34
N ALA A 166 -1.93 -15.16 18.05
CA ALA A 166 -1.32 -16.44 17.68
C ALA A 166 -1.84 -16.97 16.33
N GLN A 167 -3.11 -16.72 16.00
CA GLN A 167 -3.65 -16.99 14.65
C GLN A 167 -3.15 -15.99 13.60
N ALA A 168 -2.81 -14.75 13.99
CA ALA A 168 -2.17 -13.76 13.12
C ALA A 168 -0.65 -14.01 12.92
N THR A 169 -0.08 -15.02 13.57
CA THR A 169 1.30 -15.49 13.37
C THR A 169 1.30 -16.82 12.59
N ARG A 170 0.29 -17.06 11.76
CA ARG A 170 0.11 -18.32 11.03
C ARG A 170 0.89 -18.35 9.71
N PRO A 171 1.38 -19.53 9.31
CA PRO A 171 1.91 -19.77 7.98
C PRO A 171 0.92 -19.40 6.87
N LEU A 172 1.33 -18.58 5.92
CA LEU A 172 0.54 -18.15 4.76
C LEU A 172 0.27 -19.33 3.82
N HIS A 173 -0.97 -19.78 3.83
CA HIS A 173 -1.40 -20.92 3.02
C HIS A 173 -1.60 -20.50 1.56
N VAL A 174 -0.62 -20.83 0.70
CA VAL A 174 -0.71 -20.66 -0.77
C VAL A 174 -1.71 -21.62 -1.45
N ASP A 175 -2.34 -22.52 -0.68
CA ASP A 175 -3.56 -23.23 -1.08
C ASP A 175 -4.75 -22.83 -0.20
N SER A 176 -4.99 -21.52 -0.09
CA SER A 176 -6.19 -20.99 0.56
C SER A 176 -7.42 -21.13 -0.35
N GLY A 177 -8.04 -22.31 -0.26
CA GLY A 177 -9.51 -22.37 -0.23
C GLY A 177 -10.08 -21.38 0.79
N PRO A 178 -11.37 -21.01 0.71
CA PRO A 178 -11.91 -19.90 1.49
C PRO A 178 -11.56 -20.05 2.97
N THR A 179 -11.03 -18.98 3.57
CA THR A 179 -10.87 -18.89 5.02
C THR A 179 -12.18 -19.31 5.68
N GLU A 180 -12.12 -20.09 6.77
CA GLU A 180 -13.32 -20.58 7.47
C GLU A 180 -14.25 -19.43 7.90
N VAL A 181 -13.69 -18.22 8.02
CA VAL A 181 -14.38 -16.94 8.10
C VAL A 181 -14.59 -16.37 6.68
N SER A 182 -15.84 -16.27 6.27
CA SER A 182 -16.31 -15.55 5.07
C SER A 182 -17.46 -14.64 5.49
N LEU A 183 -17.21 -13.33 5.61
CA LEU A 183 -18.14 -12.35 6.17
C LEU A 183 -18.79 -11.50 5.09
N THR A 184 -20.05 -11.13 5.26
CA THR A 184 -20.65 -10.00 4.53
C THR A 184 -20.07 -8.65 5.00
N SER A 185 -20.30 -7.57 4.25
CA SER A 185 -19.95 -6.20 4.64
C SER A 185 -20.52 -5.81 6.03
N ASP A 186 -21.77 -6.24 6.30
CA ASP A 186 -22.47 -6.02 7.57
C ASP A 186 -21.77 -6.69 8.75
N GLU A 187 -21.39 -7.97 8.58
CA GLU A 187 -20.71 -8.76 9.61
C GLU A 187 -19.27 -8.29 9.81
N LEU A 188 -18.57 -7.88 8.74
CA LEU A 188 -17.23 -7.30 8.83
C LEU A 188 -17.23 -5.99 9.61
N ALA A 189 -18.17 -5.07 9.33
CA ALA A 189 -18.32 -3.82 10.09
C ALA A 189 -18.58 -4.11 11.58
N LEU A 190 -19.51 -5.01 11.88
CA LEU A 190 -19.86 -5.40 13.26
C LEU A 190 -18.69 -6.06 14.00
N ALA A 191 -17.95 -6.97 13.34
CA ALA A 191 -16.84 -7.71 13.95
C ALA A 191 -15.56 -6.86 14.14
N SER A 192 -15.30 -5.90 13.25
CA SER A 192 -14.17 -4.96 13.35
C SER A 192 -14.44 -3.74 14.24
N GLY A 193 -15.72 -3.44 14.53
CA GLY A 193 -16.13 -2.25 15.28
C GLY A 193 -16.17 -0.96 14.44
N LEU A 194 -16.18 -1.08 13.12
CA LEU A 194 -16.23 0.04 12.17
C LEU A 194 -17.67 0.45 11.84
N SER A 195 -17.87 1.70 11.41
CA SER A 195 -19.11 2.07 10.73
C SER A 195 -19.11 1.61 9.26
N ARG A 196 -20.30 1.57 8.64
CA ARG A 196 -20.44 1.37 7.18
C ARG A 196 -19.83 2.50 6.34
N GLU A 197 -19.47 3.63 6.94
CA GLU A 197 -18.81 4.75 6.27
C GLU A 197 -17.29 4.62 6.32
N ASP A 198 -16.74 4.21 7.46
CA ASP A 198 -15.32 3.84 7.60
C ASP A 198 -14.96 2.65 6.71
N LEU A 199 -15.82 1.62 6.64
CA LEU A 199 -15.57 0.43 5.83
C LEU A 199 -15.50 0.77 4.34
N ARG A 200 -16.50 1.49 3.81
CA ARG A 200 -16.50 1.99 2.43
C ARG A 200 -15.33 2.94 2.15
N SER A 201 -14.89 3.71 3.14
CA SER A 201 -13.70 4.56 3.01
C SER A 201 -12.41 3.72 2.89
N LEU A 202 -12.27 2.66 3.70
CA LEU A 202 -11.15 1.72 3.59
C LEU A 202 -11.14 0.98 2.24
N GLU A 203 -12.30 0.62 1.70
CA GLU A 203 -12.47 0.11 0.34
C GLU A 203 -12.06 1.15 -0.71
N GLN A 204 -12.55 2.40 -0.62
CA GLN A 204 -12.23 3.50 -1.54
C GLN A 204 -10.73 3.84 -1.59
N PHE A 205 -10.03 3.78 -0.46
CA PHE A 205 -8.58 3.96 -0.41
C PHE A 205 -7.78 2.66 -0.67
N GLY A 206 -8.47 1.55 -0.96
CA GLY A 206 -7.92 0.27 -1.38
C GLY A 206 -7.27 -0.56 -0.27
N LEU A 207 -7.58 -0.30 1.00
CA LEU A 207 -7.08 -1.08 2.14
C LEU A 207 -7.86 -2.37 2.36
N LEU A 208 -9.14 -2.40 1.98
CA LEU A 208 -9.98 -3.59 2.00
C LEU A 208 -10.38 -3.95 0.57
N ARG A 209 -10.53 -5.25 0.30
CA ARG A 209 -10.99 -5.77 -0.98
C ARG A 209 -11.91 -6.96 -0.76
N GLY A 210 -13.19 -6.79 -1.05
CA GLY A 210 -14.15 -7.89 -1.05
C GLY A 210 -13.99 -8.79 -2.29
N ARG A 211 -14.41 -10.04 -2.15
CA ARG A 211 -14.53 -11.04 -3.22
C ARG A 211 -16.01 -11.20 -3.57
N THR A 212 -16.40 -10.76 -4.77
CA THR A 212 -17.77 -10.90 -5.27
C THR A 212 -18.09 -12.36 -5.57
N LEU A 213 -19.26 -12.84 -5.13
CA LEU A 213 -19.75 -14.19 -5.38
C LEU A 213 -21.25 -14.14 -5.71
N GLY A 214 -21.58 -14.04 -7.01
CA GLY A 214 -22.93 -13.69 -7.45
C GLY A 214 -23.14 -12.19 -7.29
N ASP A 215 -24.25 -11.80 -6.66
CA ASP A 215 -24.57 -10.39 -6.37
C ASP A 215 -23.98 -9.90 -5.02
N ASP A 216 -23.53 -10.84 -4.16
CA ASP A 216 -23.00 -10.55 -2.83
C ASP A 216 -21.47 -10.34 -2.81
N VAL A 217 -20.99 -9.56 -1.84
CA VAL A 217 -19.56 -9.28 -1.61
C VAL A 217 -19.13 -9.84 -0.25
N PHE A 218 -18.16 -10.76 -0.28
CA PHE A 218 -17.63 -11.42 0.92
C PHE A 218 -16.20 -11.02 1.24
N TYR A 219 -15.85 -11.07 2.52
CA TYR A 219 -14.57 -10.68 3.08
C TYR A 219 -13.95 -11.84 3.86
N ASP A 220 -12.65 -12.03 3.72
CA ASP A 220 -11.88 -13.10 4.36
C ASP A 220 -11.31 -12.70 5.73
N GLY A 221 -10.60 -13.64 6.37
CA GLY A 221 -9.97 -13.41 7.66
C GLY A 221 -8.93 -12.27 7.66
N ASP A 222 -8.26 -12.03 6.53
CA ASP A 222 -7.28 -10.96 6.39
C ASP A 222 -7.95 -9.60 6.26
N ALA A 223 -9.05 -9.50 5.50
CA ALA A 223 -9.91 -8.31 5.50
C ALA A 223 -10.44 -7.98 6.91
N LEU A 224 -10.83 -8.99 7.71
CA LEU A 224 -11.21 -8.78 9.11
C LEU A 224 -10.03 -8.27 9.96
N MET A 225 -8.83 -8.83 9.78
CA MET A 225 -7.64 -8.39 10.50
C MET A 225 -7.30 -6.92 10.16
N ILE A 226 -7.28 -6.58 8.87
CA ILE A 226 -7.01 -5.21 8.38
C ILE A 226 -8.05 -4.23 8.93
N ALA A 227 -9.34 -4.54 8.83
CA ALA A 227 -10.42 -3.72 9.35
C ALA A 227 -10.28 -3.48 10.87
N THR A 228 -9.96 -4.53 11.63
CA THR A 228 -9.75 -4.46 13.08
C THR A 228 -8.54 -3.59 13.46
N LYS A 229 -7.43 -3.66 12.70
CA LYS A 229 -6.28 -2.76 12.94
C LYS A 229 -6.58 -1.32 12.52
N ALA A 230 -7.29 -1.12 11.41
CA ALA A 230 -7.72 0.19 10.94
C ALA A 230 -8.65 0.90 11.95
N ALA A 231 -9.57 0.17 12.59
CA ALA A 231 -10.41 0.70 13.67
C ALA A 231 -9.58 1.29 14.82
N GLY A 232 -8.46 0.65 15.18
CA GLY A 232 -7.51 1.17 16.16
C GLY A 232 -6.90 2.52 15.75
N PHE A 233 -6.43 2.64 14.50
CA PHE A 233 -5.92 3.91 13.95
C PHE A 233 -6.99 5.01 13.90
N LEU A 234 -8.21 4.67 13.47
CA LEU A 234 -9.34 5.60 13.40
C LEU A 234 -9.73 6.13 14.79
N SER A 235 -9.67 5.29 15.83
CA SER A 235 -9.91 5.71 17.22
C SER A 235 -8.91 6.76 17.74
N HIS A 236 -7.75 6.88 17.09
CA HIS A 236 -6.73 7.90 17.35
C HIS A 236 -6.75 9.07 16.34
N GLY A 237 -7.80 9.19 15.52
CA GLY A 237 -7.99 10.27 14.54
C GLY A 237 -7.21 10.09 13.23
N VAL A 238 -6.64 8.91 12.97
CA VAL A 238 -5.88 8.65 11.74
C VAL A 238 -6.83 8.15 10.65
N GLU A 239 -7.29 9.07 9.80
CA GLU A 239 -8.19 8.74 8.68
C GLU A 239 -7.62 7.69 7.70
N PRO A 240 -8.47 6.94 6.96
CA PRO A 240 -8.03 5.87 6.04
C PRO A 240 -7.06 6.34 4.96
N ARG A 241 -7.14 7.60 4.53
CA ARG A 241 -6.23 8.20 3.53
C ARG A 241 -4.75 8.10 3.97
N HIS A 242 -4.48 8.22 5.26
CA HIS A 242 -3.13 8.16 5.83
C HIS A 242 -2.60 6.72 5.85
N LEU A 243 -3.48 5.75 6.06
CA LEU A 243 -3.14 4.32 6.15
C LEU A 243 -2.66 3.74 4.81
N ARG A 244 -2.86 4.46 3.68
CA ARG A 244 -2.28 4.10 2.38
C ARG A 244 -0.75 3.94 2.41
N MET A 245 -0.03 4.53 3.37
CA MET A 245 1.40 4.27 3.55
C MET A 245 1.71 2.80 3.85
N PHE A 246 0.84 2.12 4.60
CA PHE A 246 0.99 0.70 4.93
C PHE A 246 0.64 -0.19 3.73
N LYS A 247 -0.43 0.15 3.01
CA LYS A 247 -0.81 -0.49 1.74
C LYS A 247 0.35 -0.49 0.75
N VAL A 248 0.91 0.67 0.45
CA VAL A 248 2.02 0.82 -0.52
C VAL A 248 3.32 0.15 -0.02
N ALA A 249 3.53 0.04 1.29
CA ALA A 249 4.65 -0.72 1.84
C ALA A 249 4.46 -2.23 1.65
N ALA A 250 3.27 -2.76 1.89
CA ALA A 250 2.94 -4.17 1.69
C ALA A 250 2.99 -4.58 0.20
N GLU A 251 2.45 -3.76 -0.70
CA GLU A 251 2.47 -4.03 -2.16
C GLU A 251 3.91 -4.11 -2.72
N ARG A 252 4.83 -3.28 -2.20
CA ARG A 252 6.25 -3.32 -2.55
C ARG A 252 6.98 -4.53 -1.96
N GLU A 253 6.64 -4.91 -0.74
CA GLU A 253 7.22 -6.09 -0.08
C GLU A 253 6.81 -7.36 -0.83
N ALA A 254 5.51 -7.54 -1.09
CA ALA A 254 4.99 -8.63 -1.92
C ALA A 254 5.71 -8.67 -3.28
N GLY A 255 5.67 -7.58 -4.06
CA GLY A 255 6.27 -7.57 -5.40
C GLY A 255 7.79 -7.80 -5.46
N PHE A 256 8.52 -7.56 -4.37
CA PHE A 256 9.91 -8.01 -4.23
C PHE A 256 10.00 -9.52 -4.00
N LEU A 257 9.17 -10.06 -3.11
CA LEU A 257 9.09 -11.48 -2.80
C LEU A 257 8.57 -12.32 -4.01
N GLU A 258 7.72 -11.77 -4.89
CA GLU A 258 7.31 -12.46 -6.15
C GLU A 258 8.50 -12.73 -7.06
N GLN A 259 9.40 -11.74 -7.18
CA GLN A 259 10.58 -11.87 -8.03
C GLN A 259 11.54 -12.95 -7.52
N LEU A 260 11.54 -13.21 -6.21
CA LEU A 260 12.31 -14.28 -5.57
C LEU A 260 11.62 -15.65 -5.63
N ALA A 261 10.29 -15.72 -5.50
CA ALA A 261 9.52 -16.96 -5.55
C ALA A 261 9.29 -17.49 -6.98
N MET A 262 9.12 -16.61 -7.97
CA MET A 262 8.83 -16.96 -9.37
C MET A 262 9.73 -18.05 -9.98
N PRO A 263 11.07 -18.04 -9.81
CA PRO A 263 11.96 -19.06 -10.38
C PRO A 263 11.69 -20.47 -9.87
N LEU A 264 11.24 -20.60 -8.62
CA LEU A 264 10.91 -21.89 -7.98
C LEU A 264 9.50 -22.34 -8.41
N LEU A 265 8.50 -21.45 -8.37
CA LEU A 265 7.13 -21.71 -8.84
C LEU A 265 7.09 -22.18 -10.31
N LYS A 266 7.97 -21.63 -11.16
CA LYS A 266 8.12 -22.02 -12.58
C LYS A 266 8.60 -23.45 -12.81
N GLN A 267 9.13 -24.15 -11.81
CA GLN A 267 9.61 -25.54 -11.96
C GLN A 267 8.47 -26.58 -11.96
N ARG A 268 7.25 -26.18 -11.55
CA ARG A 268 5.99 -26.96 -11.67
C ARG A 268 5.95 -28.33 -10.97
N ASN A 269 6.97 -28.69 -10.18
CA ASN A 269 6.93 -29.84 -9.28
C ASN A 269 6.33 -29.45 -7.90
N PRO A 270 5.89 -30.41 -7.07
CA PRO A 270 5.37 -30.09 -5.74
C PRO A 270 6.45 -29.57 -4.77
N GLN A 271 7.70 -29.96 -4.99
CA GLN A 271 8.80 -29.69 -4.06
C GLN A 271 9.34 -28.26 -4.19
N ALA A 272 9.61 -27.74 -5.39
CA ALA A 272 9.98 -26.34 -5.58
C ALA A 272 8.79 -25.39 -5.34
N ARG A 273 7.55 -25.89 -5.40
CA ARG A 273 6.40 -25.16 -4.83
C ARG A 273 6.57 -25.00 -3.33
N ARG A 274 6.83 -26.08 -2.58
CA ARG A 274 7.16 -25.98 -1.14
C ARG A 274 8.40 -25.12 -0.88
N GLU A 275 9.46 -25.18 -1.69
CA GLU A 275 10.65 -24.36 -1.45
C GLU A 275 10.42 -22.86 -1.72
N ALA A 276 9.56 -22.50 -2.69
CA ALA A 276 9.03 -21.14 -2.81
C ALA A 276 8.17 -20.78 -1.58
N VAL A 277 7.38 -21.76 -1.14
CA VAL A 277 6.46 -21.78 0.00
C VAL A 277 7.20 -22.21 1.29
N ASP A 278 8.47 -21.81 1.44
CA ASP A 278 9.36 -22.02 2.60
C ASP A 278 10.38 -20.87 2.70
N LEU A 279 11.03 -20.48 1.59
CA LEU A 279 11.87 -19.28 1.46
C LEU A 279 11.11 -17.98 1.85
N VAL A 280 9.81 -18.03 1.61
CA VAL A 280 8.85 -16.95 1.73
C VAL A 280 8.80 -16.21 3.07
N GLU A 281 8.29 -16.90 4.10
CA GLU A 281 8.09 -16.35 5.44
C GLU A 281 9.40 -16.11 6.16
N GLU A 282 10.45 -16.86 5.86
CA GLU A 282 11.79 -16.53 6.33
C GLU A 282 12.13 -15.09 5.92
N LEU A 283 11.90 -14.71 4.65
CA LEU A 283 12.14 -13.35 4.20
C LEU A 283 11.11 -12.32 4.71
N SER A 284 9.83 -12.67 4.87
CA SER A 284 8.80 -11.73 5.36
C SER A 284 8.88 -11.48 6.87
N ALA A 285 9.18 -12.51 7.68
CA ALA A 285 9.46 -12.37 9.11
C ALA A 285 10.74 -11.55 9.34
N LEU A 286 11.82 -11.84 8.59
CA LEU A 286 13.03 -11.01 8.60
C LEU A 286 12.73 -9.56 8.16
N GLY A 287 11.88 -9.36 7.16
CA GLY A 287 11.42 -8.04 6.72
C GLY A 287 10.59 -7.30 7.78
N HIS A 288 9.72 -8.00 8.50
CA HIS A 288 8.96 -7.47 9.63
C HIS A 288 9.89 -7.04 10.78
N ASP A 289 10.82 -7.90 11.19
CA ASP A 289 11.77 -7.61 12.27
C ASP A 289 12.73 -6.48 11.91
N LEU A 290 13.22 -6.44 10.66
CA LEU A 290 14.08 -5.37 10.16
C LEU A 290 13.36 -4.02 10.18
N ARG A 291 12.13 -3.94 9.66
CA ARG A 291 11.31 -2.71 9.71
C ARG A 291 11.01 -2.29 11.15
N SER A 292 10.67 -3.25 12.01
CA SER A 292 10.43 -3.00 13.43
C SER A 292 11.68 -2.48 14.15
N ALA A 293 12.88 -2.99 13.83
CA ALA A 293 14.14 -2.49 14.35
C ALA A 293 14.48 -1.09 13.83
N MET A 294 14.33 -0.85 12.52
CA MET A 294 14.57 0.46 11.91
C MET A 294 13.62 1.53 12.46
N LEU A 295 12.32 1.23 12.58
CA LEU A 295 11.33 2.17 13.16
C LEU A 295 11.69 2.55 14.60
N ARG A 296 12.06 1.57 15.45
CA ARG A 296 12.55 1.85 16.81
C ARG A 296 13.81 2.72 16.83
N SER A 297 14.69 2.59 15.83
CA SER A 297 15.91 3.40 15.72
C SER A 297 15.61 4.85 15.29
N TYR A 298 14.77 5.05 14.27
CA TYR A 298 14.39 6.40 13.82
C TYR A 298 13.56 7.15 14.86
N LEU A 299 12.56 6.50 15.48
CA LEU A 299 11.75 7.11 16.54
C LEU A 299 12.60 7.51 17.74
N ARG A 300 13.62 6.71 18.11
CA ARG A 300 14.59 7.11 19.14
C ARG A 300 15.34 8.39 18.74
N HIS A 301 15.88 8.47 17.54
CA HIS A 301 16.59 9.68 17.09
C HIS A 301 15.72 10.94 17.06
N HIS A 302 14.43 10.83 16.71
CA HIS A 302 13.51 11.97 16.76
C HIS A 302 13.12 12.37 18.19
N LEU A 303 12.96 11.40 19.11
CA LEU A 303 12.64 11.67 20.52
C LEU A 303 13.86 12.18 21.32
N ASP A 304 15.08 11.74 20.98
CA ASP A 304 16.32 12.23 21.57
C ASP A 304 16.71 13.65 21.09
N GLN A 305 15.96 14.23 20.14
CA GLN A 305 16.17 15.57 19.57
C GLN A 305 15.02 16.57 19.85
N ALA A 306 14.04 16.19 20.68
CA ALA A 306 12.84 16.97 20.99
C ALA A 306 12.88 17.65 22.38
#